data_AF-A0A949L214-F1
#
_entry.id   AF-A0A949L214-F1
#
_cell.length_a   1.000
_cell.length_b   1.000
_cell.length_c   1.000
_cell.angle_alpha   90.00
_cell.angle_beta   90.00
_cell.angle_gamma   90.00
#
_symmetry.space_group_name_H-M   'P 1'
#
loop_
_entity.id
_entity.type
_entity.pdbx_description
1 polymer ?
#
loop_
_entity_poly.entity_id
_entity_poly.type
_entity_poly.pdbx_seq_one_letter_code
_entity_poly.pdbx_strand_id
1 'polypeptide(L)' 'MEDRLKFSEQVAMLNHLRNKRLISPIEYGKIKLFIKKKYKIGIYAME' A
#
# COMPACT_ATOMS: atom_id res chain seq x y z
N MET A 1 -0.75 -2.84 -17.13
CA MET A 1 0.67 -3.00 -16.74
C MET A 1 1.13 -1.80 -15.88
N GLU A 2 0.77 -0.59 -16.29
CA GLU A 2 1.11 0.66 -15.59
C GLU A 2 0.60 0.76 -14.13
N ASP A 3 -0.66 0.38 -13.86
CA ASP A 3 -1.21 0.44 -12.50
C ASP A 3 -0.54 -0.54 -11.52
N ARG A 4 -0.08 -1.70 -12.01
CA ARG A 4 0.68 -2.66 -11.19
C ARG A 4 2.07 -2.13 -10.85
N LEU A 5 2.69 -1.40 -11.78
CA LEU A 5 3.98 -0.75 -11.55
C LEU A 5 3.84 0.37 -10.52
N LYS A 6 2.90 1.30 -10.72
CA LYS A 6 2.59 2.41 -9.78
C LYS A 6 2.21 1.90 -8.39
N PHE A 7 1.46 0.79 -8.32
CA PHE A 7 1.16 0.12 -7.05
C PHE A 7 2.44 -0.37 -6.36
N SER A 8 3.31 -1.05 -7.10
CA SER A 8 4.55 -1.62 -6.55
C SER A 8 5.48 -0.53 -6.03
N GLU A 9 5.61 0.58 -6.75
CA GLU A 9 6.38 1.76 -6.34
C GLU A 9 5.86 2.36 -5.03
N GLN A 10 4.54 2.57 -4.91
CA GLN A 10 3.95 3.13 -3.68
C GLN A 10 4.05 2.19 -2.49
N VAL A 11 3.90 0.88 -2.70
CA VAL A 11 4.09 -0.11 -1.63
C VAL A 11 5.56 -0.17 -1.20
N ALA A 12 6.52 -0.08 -2.13
CA ALA A 12 7.94 -0.01 -1.80
C ALA A 12 8.28 1.22 -0.95
N MET A 13 7.76 2.40 -1.32
CA MET A 13 7.93 3.62 -0.54
C MET A 13 7.31 3.50 0.86
N LEU A 14 6.10 2.94 0.96
CA LEU A 14 5.44 2.72 2.24
C LEU A 14 6.23 1.76 3.16
N ASN A 15 6.82 0.71 2.59
CA ASN A 15 7.70 -0.21 3.33
C ASN A 15 8.96 0.50 3.84
N HIS A 16 9.55 1.39 3.05
CA HIS A 16 10.70 2.18 3.47
C HIS A 16 10.38 3.08 4.67
N LEU A 17 9.22 3.74 4.65
CA LEU A 17 8.75 4.57 5.77
C LEU A 17 8.55 3.73 7.04
N ARG A 18 7.95 2.54 6.91
CA ARG A 18 7.79 1.59 8.03
C ARG A 18 9.13 1.14 8.59
N ASN A 19 10.09 0.79 7.73
CA ASN A 19 11.42 0.34 8.15
C ASN A 19 12.18 1.44 8.90
N LYS A 20 12.02 2.69 8.47
CA LYS A 20 12.54 3.87 9.17
C LYS A 20 11.76 4.26 10.42
N ARG A 21 10.71 3.52 10.79
CA ARG A 21 9.80 3.81 11.92
C ARG A 21 9.17 5.20 11.86
N LEU A 22 8.99 5.74 10.65
CA LEU A 22 8.39 7.06 10.42
C LEU A 22 6.85 7.05 10.45
N ILE A 23 6.26 5.85 10.47
CA ILE A 23 4.82 5.63 10.53
C ILE A 23 4.53 4.49 11.49
N SER A 24 3.40 4.58 12.18
CA SER A 24 2.92 3.54 13.08
C SER A 24 2.39 2.31 12.30
N PRO A 25 2.31 1.13 12.95
CA PRO A 25 1.69 -0.05 12.34
C PRO A 25 0.24 0.19 11.88
N ILE A 26 -0.51 1.02 12.62
CA ILE A 26 -1.91 1.37 12.31
C ILE A 26 -1.98 2.21 11.03
N GLU A 27 -1.13 3.24 10.91
CA GLU A 27 -1.05 4.09 9.71
C GLU A 27 -0.61 3.28 8.50
N TYR A 28 0.41 2.43 8.65
CA TYR A 28 0.85 1.53 7.58
C TYR A 28 -0.30 0.67 7.06
N GLY A 29 -1.13 0.10 7.95
CA GLY A 29 -2.30 -0.69 7.56
C GLY A 29 -3.32 0.12 6.75
N LYS A 30 -3.68 1.32 7.23
CA LYS A 30 -4.63 2.22 6.56
C LYS A 30 -4.13 2.66 5.18
N ILE A 31 -2.87 3.07 5.08
CA ILE A 31 -2.26 3.53 3.82
C ILE A 31 -2.15 2.38 2.82
N LYS A 32 -1.72 1.19 3.27
CA LYS A 32 -1.65 0.01 2.41
C LYS A 32 -3.03 -0.39 1.86
N LEU A 33 -4.08 -0.31 2.68
CA LEU A 33 -5.44 -0.57 2.26
C LEU A 33 -5.91 0.45 1.21
N PHE A 34 -5.62 1.72 1.43
CA PHE A 34 -5.93 2.79 0.50
C PHE A 34 -5.25 2.58 -0.87
N ILE A 35 -3.94 2.26 -0.88
CA ILE A 35 -3.19 1.97 -2.11
C ILE A 35 -3.79 0.77 -2.85
N LYS A 36 -4.13 -0.32 -2.14
CA LYS A 36 -4.82 -1.48 -2.74
C LYS A 36 -6.14 -1.08 -3.40
N LYS A 37 -6.97 -0.28 -2.70
CA LYS A 37 -8.24 0.23 -3.21
C LYS A 37 -8.06 1.09 -4.47
N LYS A 38 -7.11 2.03 -4.44
CA LYS A 38 -6.79 2.93 -5.56
C LYS A 38 -6.45 2.17 -6.85
N TYR A 39 -5.66 1.11 -6.75
CA TYR A 39 -5.18 0.35 -7.92
C TYR A 39 -5.97 -0.92 -8.22
N LYS A 40 -7.06 -1.20 -7.49
CA LYS A 40 -7.88 -2.41 -7.68
C LYS A 40 -7.09 -3.73 -7.55
N ILE A 41 -6.05 -3.76 -6.73
CA ILE A 41 -5.17 -4.93 -6.57
C ILE A 41 -5.45 -5.65 -5.24
N GLY A 42 -5.78 -6.94 -5.33
CA GLY A 42 -5.95 -7.80 -4.14
C GLY A 42 -7.14 -7.42 -3.26
N ILE A 43 -8.20 -6.84 -3.86
CA ILE A 43 -9.47 -6.49 -3.19
C ILE A 43 -10.51 -7.62 -3.32
N TYR A 44 -10.10 -8.83 -3.72
CA TYR A 44 -11.00 -9.95 -4.04
C TYR A 44 -11.72 -10.60 -2.84
N ALA A 45 -11.75 -9.94 -1.67
CA ALA A 45 -12.39 -10.46 -0.47
C ALA A 45 -12.76 -9.32 0.51
N MET A 46 -13.35 -8.24 0.01
CA MET A 46 -13.86 -7.14 0.83
C MET A 46 -15.35 -6.90 0.53
N GLU A 47 -16.07 -8.01 0.32
CA GLU A 47 -17.51 -8.14 0.59
C GLU A 47 -17.67 -8.89 1.92
#